data_AF-A0A9P7C399-F1
#
_entry.id   AF-A0A9P7C399-F1
#
_cell.length_a   1.000
_cell.length_b   1.000
_cell.length_c   1.000
_cell.angle_alpha   90.00
_cell.angle_beta   90.00
_cell.angle_gamma   90.00
#
_symmetry.space_group_name_H-M   'P 1'
#
loop_
_entity.id
_entity.type
_entity.pdbx_description
1 polymer ?
#
loop_
_entity_poly.entity_id
_entity_poly.type
_entity_poly.pdbx_seq_one_letter_code
_entity_poly.pdbx_strand_id
1 'polypeptide(L)'
;MAKTCAAGATRAYVYLPGEDEVELRVSRVVGDGKVVLSLVDDFRHGSHAVWGISARNREQNFALNALMDPEIDFVTLLGTAGTGKTLLALAAGLAQTMDQQRYREIIMTRATVSVGEDIGFLPGTEEEKMTPKAAPGAARRPTTCSPAASRSAR
;
A
#
# COMPACT_ATOMS: atom_id res chain seq x y z
N MET A 1 1.88 -11.73 5.95
CA MET A 1 1.23 -13.05 6.12
C MET A 1 -0.18 -12.96 5.55
N ALA A 2 -0.40 -13.51 4.35
CA ALA A 2 -1.74 -13.69 3.82
C ALA A 2 -2.28 -15.00 4.38
N LYS A 3 -3.33 -14.93 5.21
CA LYS A 3 -4.00 -16.09 5.80
C LYS A 3 -5.43 -16.02 5.30
N THR A 4 -5.80 -16.93 4.40
CA THR A 4 -7.17 -16.96 3.82
C THR A 4 -7.90 -18.21 4.30
N CYS A 5 -9.04 -17.98 4.96
CA CYS A 5 -10.00 -19.00 5.35
C CYS A 5 -11.04 -19.14 4.23
N ALA A 6 -11.06 -20.30 3.55
CA ALA A 6 -12.21 -20.76 2.78
C ALA A 6 -12.26 -22.29 2.84
N ALA A 7 -13.46 -22.82 3.06
CA ALA A 7 -13.72 -24.25 3.25
C ALA A 7 -13.28 -25.08 2.03
N GLY A 8 -12.41 -26.06 2.25
CA GLY A 8 -12.13 -27.14 1.29
C GLY A 8 -10.89 -27.01 0.40
N ALA A 9 -10.28 -25.82 0.28
CA ALA A 9 -9.03 -25.63 -0.48
C ALA A 9 -8.07 -24.73 0.30
N THR A 10 -7.16 -25.33 1.06
CA THR A 10 -6.10 -24.59 1.76
C THR A 10 -5.09 -24.06 0.76
N ARG A 11 -5.36 -22.88 0.18
CA ARG A 11 -4.41 -22.16 -0.69
C ARG A 11 -3.42 -21.41 0.20
N ALA A 12 -2.37 -22.12 0.61
CA ALA A 12 -1.28 -21.58 1.41
C ALA A 12 0.01 -21.51 0.57
N TYR A 13 0.86 -20.54 0.89
CA TYR A 13 2.20 -20.44 0.34
C TYR A 13 3.19 -20.93 1.38
N VAL A 14 4.13 -21.78 0.95
CA VAL A 14 5.18 -22.37 1.78
C VAL A 14 6.51 -21.94 1.20
N TYR A 15 7.40 -21.54 2.08
CA TYR A 15 8.79 -21.31 1.75
C TYR A 15 9.63 -22.30 2.54
N LEU A 16 10.47 -23.04 1.82
CA LEU A 16 11.38 -24.00 2.42
C LEU A 16 12.79 -23.39 2.42
N PRO A 17 13.30 -22.94 3.60
CA PRO A 17 14.69 -22.51 3.71
C PRO A 17 15.59 -23.73 3.50
N GLY A 18 16.55 -23.62 2.58
CA GLY A 18 17.47 -24.70 2.21
C GLY A 18 18.48 -24.21 1.17
N GLU A 19 19.29 -25.12 0.62
CA GLU A 19 20.32 -24.79 -0.38
C GLU A 19 19.74 -24.20 -1.67
N ASP A 20 18.50 -24.54 -2.03
CA ASP A 20 17.84 -24.13 -3.27
C ASP A 20 16.66 -23.13 -3.09
N GLU A 21 16.50 -22.50 -1.91
CA GLU A 21 15.42 -21.55 -1.56
C GLU A 21 14.11 -21.69 -2.39
N VAL A 22 13.26 -22.67 -2.03
CA VAL A 22 12.10 -23.00 -2.87
C VAL A 22 10.82 -22.34 -2.35
N GLU A 23 10.10 -21.72 -3.27
CA GLU A 23 8.79 -21.12 -3.07
C GLU A 23 7.69 -21.99 -3.68
N LEU A 24 6.71 -22.38 -2.85
CA LEU A 24 5.70 -23.36 -3.21
C LEU A 24 4.29 -22.87 -2.83
N ARG A 25 3.30 -23.24 -3.62
CA ARG A 25 1.87 -23.12 -3.31
C ARG A 25 1.29 -24.49 -3.00
N VAL A 26 0.46 -24.55 -1.97
CA VAL A 26 -0.35 -25.74 -1.65
C VAL A 26 -1.51 -25.81 -2.64
N SER A 27 -1.46 -26.79 -3.54
CA SER A 27 -2.48 -27.00 -4.57
C SER A 27 -3.62 -27.88 -4.06
N ARG A 28 -3.31 -28.92 -3.26
CA ARG A 28 -4.32 -29.82 -2.68
C ARG A 28 -3.81 -30.44 -1.38
N VAL A 29 -4.69 -30.57 -0.40
CA VAL A 29 -4.44 -31.44 0.77
C VAL A 29 -5.05 -32.80 0.47
N VAL A 30 -4.21 -33.83 0.45
CA VAL A 30 -4.65 -35.23 0.39
C VAL A 30 -4.79 -35.66 1.85
N GLY A 31 -5.81 -36.47 2.19
CA GLY A 31 -5.95 -37.03 3.54
C GLY A 31 -4.64 -37.63 4.07
N ASP A 32 -4.52 -37.76 5.38
CA ASP A 32 -3.32 -38.28 6.08
C ASP A 32 -2.12 -37.34 6.13
N GLY A 33 -2.36 -36.03 6.20
CA GLY A 33 -1.30 -35.03 6.43
C GLY A 33 -0.36 -34.81 5.23
N LYS A 34 -0.72 -35.33 4.04
CA LYS A 34 0.03 -35.15 2.81
C LYS A 34 -0.51 -33.95 2.03
N VAL A 35 0.39 -33.09 1.59
CA VAL A 35 0.04 -31.93 0.75
C VAL A 35 0.73 -32.03 -0.60
N VAL A 36 -0.02 -31.73 -1.65
CA VAL A 36 0.50 -31.56 -3.01
C VAL A 36 0.92 -30.12 -3.15
N LEU A 37 2.22 -29.93 -3.39
CA LEU A 37 2.85 -28.64 -3.59
C LEU A 37 3.08 -28.42 -5.09
N SER A 38 2.98 -27.17 -5.52
CA SER A 38 3.33 -26.73 -6.86
C SER A 38 4.24 -25.53 -6.77
N LEU A 39 5.19 -25.42 -7.70
CA LEU A 39 6.04 -24.23 -7.82
C LEU A 39 5.17 -22.99 -8.08
N VAL A 40 5.52 -21.88 -7.43
CA VAL A 40 4.91 -20.58 -7.73
C VAL A 40 5.58 -19.95 -8.94
N ASP A 41 4.85 -19.07 -9.62
CA ASP A 41 5.43 -18.23 -10.67
C ASP A 41 6.37 -17.19 -10.04
N ASP A 42 7.47 -16.88 -10.73
CA ASP A 42 8.43 -15.88 -10.26
C ASP A 42 8.20 -14.53 -10.93
N PHE A 43 7.55 -13.62 -10.21
CA PHE A 43 7.29 -12.25 -10.63
C PHE A 43 8.44 -11.28 -10.32
N ARG A 44 9.61 -11.76 -9.86
CA ARG A 44 10.78 -10.90 -9.58
C ARG A 44 11.50 -10.46 -10.84
N HIS A 45 11.51 -11.32 -11.85
CA HIS A 45 12.18 -11.06 -13.11
C HIS A 45 11.33 -10.14 -14.01
N GLY A 46 11.99 -9.21 -14.70
CA GLY A 46 11.31 -8.22 -15.54
C GLY A 46 10.50 -8.82 -16.70
N SER A 47 10.85 -10.04 -17.14
CA SER A 47 10.09 -10.79 -18.15
C SER A 47 8.71 -11.24 -17.67
N HIS A 48 8.53 -11.40 -16.36
CA HIS A 48 7.27 -11.77 -15.72
C HIS A 48 6.62 -10.57 -15.02
N ALA A 49 7.04 -9.34 -15.33
CA ALA A 49 6.46 -8.16 -14.70
C ALA A 49 4.97 -8.02 -15.05
N VAL A 50 4.14 -7.78 -14.04
CA VAL A 50 2.70 -7.54 -14.22
C VAL A 50 2.51 -6.05 -14.46
N TRP A 51 2.13 -5.67 -15.68
CA TRP A 51 1.93 -4.27 -16.07
C TRP A 51 3.15 -3.37 -15.74
N GLY A 52 4.36 -3.89 -15.98
CA GLY A 52 5.63 -3.21 -15.69
C GLY A 52 6.05 -3.21 -14.22
N ILE A 53 5.32 -3.88 -13.32
CA ILE A 53 5.65 -4.02 -11.90
C ILE A 53 6.18 -5.43 -11.61
N SER A 54 7.40 -5.50 -11.07
CA SER A 54 8.01 -6.75 -10.58
C SER A 54 8.02 -6.80 -9.04
N ALA A 55 7.96 -8.02 -8.50
CA ALA A 55 8.10 -8.27 -7.08
C ALA A 55 9.54 -8.01 -6.62
N ARG A 56 9.71 -7.30 -5.49
CA ARG A 56 11.04 -7.04 -4.89
C ARG A 56 11.38 -7.95 -3.73
N ASN A 57 10.39 -8.62 -3.16
CA ASN A 57 10.56 -9.60 -2.09
C ASN A 57 9.59 -10.77 -2.29
N ARG A 58 9.80 -11.82 -1.50
CA ARG A 58 8.99 -13.04 -1.54
C ARG A 58 7.52 -12.78 -1.25
N GLU A 59 7.24 -11.91 -0.29
CA GLU A 59 5.88 -11.61 0.15
C GLU A 59 5.08 -10.92 -0.98
N GLN A 60 5.73 -10.06 -1.77
CA GLN A 60 5.17 -9.46 -2.97
C GLN A 60 5.02 -10.49 -4.10
N ASN A 61 5.96 -11.42 -4.23
CA ASN A 61 5.85 -12.51 -5.20
C ASN A 61 4.60 -13.37 -4.92
N PHE A 62 4.39 -13.75 -3.65
CA PHE A 62 3.20 -14.47 -3.21
C PHE A 62 1.92 -13.65 -3.39
N ALA A 63 1.98 -12.34 -3.14
CA ALA A 63 0.84 -11.46 -3.36
C ALA A 63 0.43 -11.41 -4.85
N LEU A 64 1.39 -11.28 -5.77
CA LEU A 64 1.11 -11.30 -7.22
C LEU A 64 0.59 -12.65 -7.68
N ASN A 65 1.20 -13.75 -7.23
CA ASN A 65 0.67 -15.10 -7.49
C ASN A 65 -0.79 -15.23 -7.04
N ALA A 66 -1.12 -14.77 -5.83
CA ALA A 66 -2.48 -14.82 -5.33
C ALA A 66 -3.44 -13.90 -6.08
N LEU A 67 -2.99 -12.72 -6.51
CA LEU A 67 -3.82 -11.76 -7.25
C LEU A 67 -4.08 -12.19 -8.69
N MET A 68 -3.12 -12.87 -9.33
CA MET A 68 -3.22 -13.31 -10.73
C MET A 68 -3.91 -14.67 -10.89
N ASP A 69 -4.10 -15.41 -9.79
CA ASP A 69 -4.76 -16.71 -9.79
C ASP A 69 -6.27 -16.56 -10.06
N PRO A 70 -6.78 -17.09 -11.19
CA PRO A 70 -8.21 -16.99 -11.53
C PRO A 70 -9.12 -17.72 -10.55
N GLU A 71 -8.59 -18.68 -9.82
CA GLU A 71 -9.36 -19.53 -8.94
C GLU A 71 -9.68 -18.86 -7.59
N ILE A 72 -9.04 -17.72 -7.30
CA ILE A 72 -9.20 -16.98 -6.03
C ILE A 72 -10.15 -15.80 -6.24
N ASP A 73 -11.37 -15.92 -5.72
CA ASP A 73 -12.40 -14.87 -5.85
C ASP A 73 -12.10 -13.62 -5.02
N PHE A 74 -11.37 -13.78 -3.91
CA PHE A 74 -11.13 -12.70 -2.96
C PHE A 74 -9.74 -12.79 -2.32
N VAL A 75 -8.99 -11.69 -2.44
CA VAL A 75 -7.63 -11.56 -1.89
C VAL A 75 -7.57 -10.36 -0.96
N THR A 76 -7.13 -10.59 0.28
CA THR A 76 -6.81 -9.51 1.23
C THR A 76 -5.30 -9.44 1.45
N LEU A 77 -4.71 -8.28 1.15
CA LEU A 77 -3.29 -8.03 1.38
C LEU A 77 -3.09 -7.28 2.70
N LEU A 78 -2.39 -7.92 3.65
CA LEU A 78 -2.02 -7.35 4.94
C LEU A 78 -0.51 -7.12 5.02
N GLY A 79 -0.09 -5.94 5.48
CA GLY A 79 1.32 -5.61 5.65
C GLY A 79 1.55 -4.14 6.02
N THR A 80 2.78 -3.82 6.44
CA THR A 80 3.21 -2.47 6.86
C THR A 80 3.00 -1.42 5.77
N ALA A 81 2.88 -0.15 6.14
CA ALA A 81 2.76 0.94 5.18
C ALA A 81 4.00 0.98 4.25
N GLY A 82 3.80 1.36 2.98
CA GLY A 82 4.89 1.47 2.00
C GLY A 82 5.30 0.17 1.31
N THR A 83 4.71 -0.98 1.63
CA THR A 83 5.05 -2.28 1.00
C THR A 83 4.44 -2.52 -0.38
N GLY A 84 3.82 -1.51 -0.99
CA GLY A 84 3.29 -1.61 -2.35
C GLY A 84 1.98 -2.38 -2.51
N LYS A 85 1.26 -2.74 -1.44
CA LYS A 85 -0.01 -3.51 -1.51
C LYS A 85 -1.01 -2.96 -2.52
N THR A 86 -1.29 -1.65 -2.45
CA THR A 86 -2.22 -0.98 -3.37
C THR A 86 -1.66 -0.96 -4.80
N LEU A 87 -0.36 -0.74 -4.97
CA LEU A 87 0.29 -0.74 -6.28
C LEU A 87 0.19 -2.12 -6.96
N LEU A 88 0.47 -3.20 -6.21
CA LEU A 88 0.38 -4.57 -6.72
C LEU A 88 -1.06 -4.95 -7.08
N ALA A 89 -2.03 -4.56 -6.25
CA ALA A 89 -3.44 -4.78 -6.54
C ALA A 89 -3.89 -4.06 -7.81
N LEU A 90 -3.45 -2.80 -8.00
CA LEU A 90 -3.75 -2.05 -9.22
C LEU A 90 -3.08 -2.65 -10.45
N ALA A 91 -1.81 -3.06 -10.36
CA ALA A 91 -1.10 -3.69 -11.46
C ALA A 91 -1.78 -4.99 -11.91
N ALA A 92 -2.16 -5.85 -10.95
CA ALA A 92 -2.88 -7.09 -11.23
C ALA A 92 -4.29 -6.83 -11.80
N GLY A 93 -5.00 -5.84 -11.28
CA GLY A 93 -6.31 -5.44 -11.80
C GLY A 93 -6.24 -4.92 -13.23
N LEU A 94 -5.25 -4.08 -13.54
CA LEU A 94 -5.00 -3.58 -14.89
C LEU A 94 -4.63 -4.71 -15.85
N ALA A 95 -3.72 -5.60 -15.47
CA ALA A 95 -3.37 -6.75 -16.30
C ALA A 95 -4.58 -7.65 -16.60
N GLN A 96 -5.44 -7.91 -15.60
CA GLN A 96 -6.61 -8.76 -15.79
C GLN A 96 -7.73 -8.09 -16.61
N THR A 97 -7.78 -6.76 -16.63
CA THR A 97 -8.80 -5.99 -17.36
C THR A 97 -8.34 -5.64 -18.78
N MET A 98 -7.07 -5.24 -18.96
CA MET A 98 -6.52 -4.76 -20.23
C MET A 98 -5.86 -5.88 -21.03
N ASP A 99 -5.00 -6.70 -20.41
CA ASP A 99 -4.28 -7.75 -21.13
C ASP A 99 -5.14 -9.01 -21.29
N GLN A 100 -5.73 -9.48 -20.19
CA GLN A 100 -6.50 -10.73 -20.20
C GLN A 100 -7.98 -10.51 -20.52
N GLN A 101 -8.46 -9.26 -20.48
CA GLN A 101 -9.87 -8.89 -20.68
C GLN A 101 -10.88 -9.74 -19.90
N ARG A 102 -10.49 -10.22 -18.72
CA ARG A 102 -11.33 -11.08 -17.85
C ARG A 102 -12.39 -10.27 -17.13
N TYR A 103 -12.04 -9.04 -16.77
CA TYR A 103 -12.94 -8.09 -16.15
C TYR A 103 -13.20 -6.92 -17.09
N ARG A 104 -14.38 -6.32 -16.97
CA ARG A 104 -14.80 -5.20 -17.82
C ARG A 104 -14.41 -3.84 -17.27
N GLU A 105 -14.36 -3.73 -15.95
CA GLU A 105 -14.18 -2.47 -15.24
C GLU A 105 -13.46 -2.71 -13.91
N ILE A 106 -12.65 -1.73 -13.49
CA ILE A 106 -11.96 -1.73 -12.19
C ILE A 106 -12.58 -0.62 -11.35
N ILE A 107 -13.06 -0.98 -10.16
CA ILE A 107 -13.61 -0.04 -9.19
C ILE A 107 -12.64 0.08 -8.02
N MET A 108 -12.10 1.28 -7.80
CA MET A 108 -11.26 1.57 -6.64
C MET A 108 -12.00 2.46 -5.66
N THR A 109 -12.16 1.99 -4.42
CA THR A 109 -12.73 2.79 -3.34
C THR A 109 -11.73 2.89 -2.19
N ARG A 110 -11.75 4.02 -1.49
CA ARG A 110 -11.01 4.21 -0.23
C ARG A 110 -12.04 4.55 0.84
N ALA A 111 -12.03 3.81 1.95
CA ALA A 111 -12.82 4.18 3.11
C ALA A 111 -12.31 5.52 3.66
N THR A 112 -13.06 6.60 3.47
CA THR A 112 -12.82 7.89 4.12
C THR A 112 -13.42 7.85 5.52
N VAL A 113 -12.82 7.06 6.41
CA VAL A 113 -13.12 7.21 7.83
C VAL A 113 -12.33 8.41 8.31
N SER A 114 -13.01 9.50 8.63
CA SER A 114 -12.44 10.62 9.36
C SER A 114 -12.06 10.12 10.75
N VAL A 115 -10.81 9.71 10.94
CA VAL A 115 -10.26 9.47 12.28
C VAL A 115 -9.95 10.84 12.86
N GLY A 116 -10.95 11.39 13.54
CA GLY A 116 -10.91 12.66 14.26
C GLY A 116 -12.34 13.08 14.57
N GLU A 117 -12.66 13.23 15.86
CA GLU A 117 -13.81 14.00 16.32
C GLU A 117 -13.97 15.27 15.46
N ASP A 118 -15.18 15.52 14.98
CA ASP A 118 -15.72 16.83 14.68
C ASP A 118 -14.72 17.87 14.15
N ILE A 119 -14.17 17.67 12.95
CA ILE A 119 -13.81 18.80 12.09
C ILE A 119 -15.11 19.45 11.59
N GLY A 120 -15.83 20.06 12.53
CA GLY A 120 -17.21 20.46 12.31
C GLY A 120 -17.82 21.16 13.51
N PHE A 121 -17.16 22.20 14.03
CA PHE A 121 -17.76 23.51 14.36
C PHE A 121 -16.74 24.35 15.15
N LEU A 122 -16.53 25.63 14.76
CA LEU A 122 -16.14 26.63 15.76
C LEU A 122 -17.34 26.78 16.72
N PRO A 123 -17.20 26.55 18.04
CA PRO A 123 -18.25 26.92 19.00
C PRO A 123 -18.39 28.45 19.01
N GLY A 124 -19.60 28.93 18.74
CA GLY A 124 -19.92 30.36 18.58
C GLY A 124 -21.16 30.54 17.69
N THR A 125 -21.92 31.62 17.88
CA THR A 125 -23.05 31.98 17.02
C THR A 125 -22.58 32.35 15.61
N GLU A 126 -23.47 32.33 14.61
CA GLU A 126 -23.11 32.62 13.20
C GLU A 126 -22.34 33.94 13.04
N GLU A 127 -22.60 34.91 13.92
CA GLU A 127 -21.97 36.23 13.95
C GLU A 127 -20.47 36.18 14.31
N GLU A 128 -20.03 35.27 15.19
CA GLU A 128 -18.61 35.12 15.56
C GLU A 128 -17.79 34.42 14.46
N LYS A 129 -18.44 33.68 13.56
CA LYS A 129 -17.80 33.02 12.40
C LYS A 129 -17.59 33.95 11.20
N MET A 130 -18.35 35.04 11.12
CA MET A 130 -18.29 36.03 10.03
C MET A 130 -17.26 37.15 10.27
N THR A 131 -16.71 37.30 11.48
CA THR A 131 -15.69 38.31 11.74
C THR A 131 -14.32 37.85 11.26
N PRO A 132 -13.68 38.53 10.30
CA PRO A 132 -12.28 38.29 10.00
C PRO A 132 -11.49 38.64 11.26
N LYS A 133 -10.75 37.68 11.85
CA LYS A 133 -9.71 38.03 12.84
C LYS A 133 -8.58 38.76 12.13
N ALA A 134 -8.82 40.03 11.81
CA ALA A 134 -7.78 41.01 11.59
C ALA A 134 -7.15 41.26 12.97
N ALA A 135 -6.06 40.55 13.27
CA ALA A 135 -5.11 41.03 14.26
C ALA A 135 -4.22 42.07 13.55
N PRO A 136 -4.33 43.37 13.83
CA PRO A 136 -3.45 44.37 13.25
C PRO A 136 -2.22 44.53 14.16
N GLY A 137 -1.05 44.30 13.57
CA GLY A 137 0.30 44.68 13.99
C GLY A 137 0.58 45.19 15.42
N ALA A 138 1.30 44.37 16.18
CA ALA A 138 2.37 44.78 17.09
C ALA A 138 3.31 43.56 17.19
N ALA A 139 4.54 43.52 16.68
CA ALA A 139 5.61 44.47 16.83
C ALA A 139 6.56 44.40 15.61
N ARG A 140 6.88 45.57 15.04
CA ARG A 140 7.99 45.75 14.11
C ARG A 140 9.29 45.56 14.88
N ARG A 141 10.04 44.47 14.66
CA ARG A 141 11.49 44.44 14.94
C ARG A 141 12.19 45.21 13.82
N PRO A 142 12.93 46.30 14.08
CA PRO A 142 13.75 46.91 13.07
C PRO A 142 14.95 46.00 12.79
N THR A 143 15.01 45.43 11.59
CA THR A 143 16.26 44.93 11.00
C THR A 143 17.09 46.13 10.57
N THR A 144 17.90 46.67 11.48
CA THR A 144 19.02 47.51 11.09
C THR A 144 20.15 46.59 10.61
N CYS A 145 20.38 46.59 9.29
CA CYS A 145 21.66 46.16 8.73
C CYS A 145 22.74 47.07 9.33
N SER A 146 23.62 46.50 10.14
CA SER A 146 24.85 47.15 10.60
C SER A 146 25.97 46.83 9.61
N PRO A 147 26.57 47.83 8.96
CA PRO A 147 27.97 47.78 8.62
C PRO A 147 28.73 48.87 9.39
N ALA A 148 30.02 48.60 9.61
CA ALA A 148 31.05 49.51 10.12
C ALA A 148 31.19 49.64 11.65
N ALA A 149 31.96 48.71 12.22
CA ALA A 149 32.86 49.04 13.31
C ALA A 149 34.18 49.57 12.73
N SER A 150 34.28 50.88 12.51
CA SER A 150 35.57 51.56 12.40
C SER A 150 35.97 52.04 13.80
N ARG A 151 36.96 51.38 14.41
CA ARG A 151 37.65 51.84 15.61
C ARG A 151 38.49 53.08 15.27
N SER A 152 38.36 54.14 16.06
CA SER A 152 39.41 55.14 16.27
C SER A 152 39.37 55.54 17.73
N ALA A 153 40.44 55.26 18.47
CA ALA A 153 40.75 55.89 19.74
C ALA A 153 42.27 55.78 20.00
N ARG A 154 42.91 56.95 20.01
CA ARG A 154 44.28 57.28 20.45
C ARG A 154 45.44 56.84 19.56
#